data_AF-A0A1E7FAI4-F1
#
_entry.id   AF-A0A1E7FAI4-F1
#
_cell.length_a   1.000
_cell.length_b   1.000
_cell.length_c   1.000
_cell.angle_alpha   90.00
_cell.angle_beta   90.00
_cell.angle_gamma   90.00
#
_symmetry.space_group_name_H-M   'P 1'
#
loop_
_entity.id
_entity.type
_entity.pdbx_description
1 polymer ?
#
loop_
_entity_poly.entity_id
_entity_poly.type
_entity_poly.pdbx_seq_one_letter_code
_entity_poly.pdbx_strand_id
1 'polypeptide(L)'
;MPLQHSGASGGGGGADGNASYGKALLPGEGQALAQYVQQNLRIPRRGEIGFSGDDINLWENSGYVMSGSRHTRMNAVRIRKENQVYSAEEQRALALLTMEENQQKEAQLMEDFRIMLKEKKKMRDQSK
;
A
#
# COMPACT_ATOMS: atom_id res chain seq x y z
N MET A 1 35.55 -26.44 -12.81
CA MET A 1 34.84 -25.98 -11.60
C MET A 1 33.38 -25.72 -11.97
N PRO A 2 32.41 -26.37 -11.33
CA PRO A 2 30.99 -26.18 -11.61
C PRO A 2 30.41 -25.08 -10.70
N LEU A 3 29.73 -24.09 -11.29
CA LEU A 3 28.87 -23.16 -10.54
C LEU A 3 27.44 -23.71 -10.58
N GLN A 4 27.00 -24.31 -9.47
CA GLN A 4 25.61 -24.66 -9.23
C GLN A 4 24.82 -23.39 -8.91
N HIS A 5 23.89 -23.01 -9.79
CA HIS A 5 22.83 -22.07 -9.44
C HIS A 5 21.67 -22.86 -8.82
N SER A 6 21.55 -22.81 -7.51
CA SER A 6 20.37 -23.30 -6.80
C SER A 6 19.16 -22.45 -7.20
N GLY A 7 18.24 -23.06 -7.97
CA GLY A 7 16.92 -22.51 -8.21
C GLY A 7 16.14 -22.47 -6.90
N ALA A 8 15.96 -21.28 -6.34
CA ALA A 8 15.05 -21.05 -5.24
C ALA A 8 13.62 -20.88 -5.80
N SER A 9 12.87 -21.98 -5.67
CA SER A 9 11.44 -22.06 -5.38
C SER A 9 10.67 -20.72 -5.33
N GLY A 10 9.91 -20.44 -6.38
CA GLY A 10 8.76 -19.54 -6.31
C GLY A 10 7.62 -20.26 -5.59
N GLY A 11 7.54 -20.10 -4.28
CA GLY A 11 6.48 -20.65 -3.44
C GLY A 11 5.76 -19.55 -2.67
N GLY A 12 4.46 -19.40 -2.97
CA GLY A 12 3.42 -19.12 -1.99
C GLY A 12 3.24 -17.68 -1.50
N GLY A 13 2.04 -17.15 -1.73
CA GLY A 13 1.51 -15.95 -1.08
C GLY A 13 0.58 -15.25 -2.07
N GLY A 14 -0.72 -15.42 -2.01
CA GLY A 14 -1.57 -15.24 -0.84
C GLY A 14 -2.68 -14.31 -1.32
N ALA A 15 -3.92 -14.66 -1.02
CA ALA A 15 -5.09 -13.97 -1.52
C ALA A 15 -5.21 -12.55 -0.94
N ASP A 16 -4.62 -11.56 -1.60
CA ASP A 16 -4.98 -10.16 -1.38
C ASP A 16 -6.11 -9.81 -2.34
N GLY A 17 -7.28 -9.55 -1.76
CA GLY A 17 -8.48 -9.12 -2.47
C GLY A 17 -8.10 -8.12 -3.55
N ASN A 18 -8.48 -8.47 -4.79
CA ASN A 18 -8.11 -7.86 -6.05
C ASN A 18 -8.23 -6.32 -5.99
N ALA A 19 -7.20 -5.66 -5.44
CA ALA A 19 -7.16 -4.22 -5.31
C ALA A 19 -7.09 -3.70 -6.74
N SER A 20 -8.21 -3.19 -7.22
CA SER A 20 -8.31 -2.76 -8.59
C SER A 20 -7.58 -1.43 -8.72
N TYR A 21 -6.31 -1.50 -9.08
CA TYR A 21 -5.50 -0.32 -9.37
C TYR A 21 -5.93 0.37 -10.68
N GLY A 22 -7.18 0.20 -11.14
CA GLY A 22 -7.75 0.80 -12.36
C GLY A 22 -7.37 0.08 -13.68
N LYS A 23 -8.08 0.43 -14.77
CA LYS A 23 -8.01 -0.28 -16.08
C LYS A 23 -6.74 -0.04 -16.91
N ALA A 24 -5.89 0.90 -16.51
CA ALA A 24 -4.72 1.31 -17.30
C ALA A 24 -3.43 0.52 -16.99
N LEU A 25 -3.45 -0.33 -15.95
CA LEU A 25 -2.35 -1.21 -15.59
C LEU A 25 -2.57 -2.61 -16.17
N LEU A 26 -1.48 -3.31 -16.51
CA LEU A 26 -1.56 -4.70 -16.91
C LEU A 26 -1.98 -5.58 -15.71
N PRO A 27 -2.59 -6.75 -15.96
CA PRO A 27 -2.89 -7.71 -14.89
C PRO A 27 -1.65 -8.03 -14.06
N GLY A 28 -1.74 -7.88 -12.74
CA GLY A 28 -0.63 -8.11 -11.80
C GLY A 28 0.40 -6.97 -11.71
N GLU A 29 0.41 -6.01 -12.64
CA GLU A 29 1.35 -4.87 -12.60
C GLU A 29 1.08 -3.98 -11.39
N GLY A 30 -0.18 -3.64 -11.12
CA GLY A 30 -0.56 -2.80 -9.99
C GLY A 30 -0.20 -3.41 -8.64
N GLN A 31 -0.39 -4.73 -8.48
CA GLN A 31 -0.04 -5.44 -7.24
C GLN A 31 1.47 -5.47 -7.02
N ALA A 32 2.26 -5.72 -8.07
CA ALA A 32 3.71 -5.68 -7.98
C ALA A 32 4.21 -4.27 -7.59
N LEU A 33 3.65 -3.22 -8.20
CA LEU A 33 3.99 -1.83 -7.88
C LEU A 33 3.60 -1.47 -6.44
N ALA A 34 2.43 -1.90 -5.96
CA ALA A 34 1.96 -1.63 -4.61
C ALA A 34 2.89 -2.21 -3.53
N GLN A 35 3.49 -3.38 -3.77
CA GLN A 35 4.47 -3.96 -2.84
C GLN A 35 5.68 -3.04 -2.61
N TYR A 36 6.18 -2.38 -3.65
CA TYR A 36 7.27 -1.40 -3.51
C TYR A 36 6.80 -0.18 -2.69
N VAL A 37 5.59 0.32 -2.96
CA VAL A 37 5.02 1.46 -2.22
C VAL A 37 4.84 1.14 -0.74
N GLN A 38 4.31 -0.03 -0.41
CA GLN A 38 4.12 -0.48 0.98
C GLN A 38 5.44 -0.67 1.73
N GLN A 39 6.51 -1.08 1.03
CA GLN A 39 7.86 -1.17 1.58
C GLN A 39 8.59 0.18 1.61
N ASN A 40 7.93 1.26 1.19
CA ASN A 40 8.51 2.60 1.04
C ASN A 40 9.77 2.60 0.14
N LEU A 41 9.77 1.72 -0.86
CA LEU A 41 10.83 1.58 -1.84
C LEU A 41 10.49 2.33 -3.12
N ARG A 42 11.53 2.82 -3.79
CA ARG A 42 11.41 3.41 -5.12
C ARG A 42 10.91 2.36 -6.12
N ILE A 43 9.87 2.70 -6.87
CA ILE A 43 9.39 1.86 -7.98
C ILE A 43 10.50 1.74 -9.05
N PRO A 44 10.97 0.53 -9.38
CA PRO A 44 12.05 0.35 -10.36
C PRO A 44 11.62 0.76 -11.77
N ARG A 45 12.46 1.53 -12.47
CA ARG A 45 12.30 1.85 -13.90
C ARG A 45 12.96 0.77 -14.75
N ARG A 46 12.66 0.78 -16.06
CA ARG A 46 13.25 -0.17 -17.01
C ARG A 46 14.78 -0.06 -17.00
N GLY A 47 15.46 -1.17 -16.73
CA GLY A 47 16.93 -1.23 -16.65
C GLY A 47 17.51 -0.97 -15.27
N GLU A 48 16.67 -0.79 -14.25
CA GLU A 48 17.09 -0.60 -12.86
C GLU A 48 16.95 -1.87 -12.00
N ILE A 49 16.40 -2.94 -12.59
CA ILE A 49 16.26 -4.23 -11.91
C ILE A 49 17.65 -4.73 -11.53
N GLY A 50 17.88 -4.93 -10.22
CA GLY A 50 19.15 -5.39 -9.66
C GLY A 50 20.01 -4.30 -9.03
N PHE A 51 19.59 -3.04 -9.07
CA PHE A 51 20.23 -1.94 -8.34
C PHE A 51 19.37 -1.47 -7.17
N SER A 52 20.00 -1.01 -6.09
CA SER A 52 19.27 -0.37 -4.98
C SER A 52 18.73 0.99 -5.41
N GLY A 53 17.59 1.40 -4.85
CA GLY A 53 17.05 2.75 -5.04
C GLY A 53 18.04 3.83 -4.63
N ASP A 54 18.83 3.58 -3.58
CA ASP A 54 19.83 4.52 -3.06
C ASP A 54 21.01 4.72 -4.02
N ASP A 55 21.50 3.64 -4.64
CA ASP A 55 22.58 3.70 -5.63
C ASP A 55 22.14 4.53 -6.85
N ILE A 56 20.90 4.30 -7.29
CA ILE A 56 20.33 5.04 -8.42
C ILE A 56 20.20 6.52 -8.08
N ASN A 57 19.71 6.85 -6.89
CA ASN A 57 19.61 8.24 -6.42
C ASN A 57 20.98 8.92 -6.39
N LEU A 58 22.03 8.22 -5.93
CA LEU A 58 23.40 8.73 -5.93
C LEU A 58 23.89 9.04 -7.35
N TRP A 59 23.63 8.16 -8.31
CA TRP A 59 24.02 8.36 -9.71
C TRP A 59 23.26 9.52 -10.36
N GLU A 60 21.94 9.61 -10.14
CA GLU A 60 21.11 10.71 -10.65
C GLU A 60 21.57 12.06 -10.07
N ASN A 61 21.88 12.12 -8.78
CA ASN A 61 22.41 13.32 -8.11
C ASN A 61 23.80 13.73 -8.62
N SER A 62 24.61 12.75 -9.02
CA SER A 62 25.95 12.98 -9.60
C SER A 62 25.89 13.42 -11.07
N GLY A 63 24.70 13.50 -11.67
CA GLY A 63 24.48 13.94 -13.05
C GLY A 63 24.43 12.81 -14.08
N TYR A 64 24.46 11.54 -13.64
CA TYR A 64 24.23 10.41 -14.54
C TYR A 64 22.76 10.34 -14.94
N VAL A 65 22.52 10.00 -16.21
CA VAL A 65 21.19 9.93 -16.80
C VAL A 65 20.87 8.47 -17.06
N MET A 66 19.87 7.94 -16.38
CA MET A 66 19.46 6.54 -16.54
C MET A 66 18.85 6.28 -17.91
N SER A 67 18.98 5.04 -18.40
CA SER A 67 18.47 4.64 -19.72
C SER A 67 16.95 4.91 -19.83
N GLY A 68 16.54 5.58 -20.91
CA GLY A 68 15.12 5.88 -21.17
C GLY A 68 14.58 7.14 -20.48
N SER A 69 15.33 7.75 -19.55
CA SER A 69 14.92 9.00 -18.86
C SER A 69 14.77 10.22 -19.80
N ARG A 70 15.37 10.20 -20.99
CA ARG A 70 15.20 11.27 -22.00
C ARG A 70 13.91 11.15 -22.83
N HIS A 71 13.17 10.04 -22.72
CA HIS A 71 11.98 9.81 -23.54
C HIS A 71 10.71 10.33 -22.85
N THR A 72 10.30 11.55 -23.22
CA THR A 72 9.19 12.31 -22.62
C THR A 72 7.87 11.54 -22.54
N ARG A 73 7.41 10.95 -23.65
CA ARG A 73 6.14 10.21 -23.70
C ARG A 73 6.12 8.98 -22.78
N MET A 74 7.25 8.28 -22.66
CA MET A 74 7.35 7.07 -21.82
C MET A 74 7.40 7.45 -20.35
N ASN A 75 8.14 8.51 -20.01
CA ASN A 75 8.16 9.04 -18.64
C ASN A 75 6.76 9.48 -18.20
N ALA A 76 5.99 10.14 -19.07
CA ALA A 76 4.63 10.53 -18.76
C ALA A 76 3.70 9.33 -18.50
N VAL A 77 3.84 8.26 -19.29
CA VAL A 77 3.08 7.00 -19.05
C VAL A 77 3.50 6.36 -17.73
N ARG A 78 4.81 6.31 -17.45
CA ARG A 78 5.35 5.79 -16.20
C ARG A 78 4.81 6.55 -14.99
N ILE A 79 4.95 7.88 -14.96
CA ILE A 79 4.46 8.73 -13.86
C ILE A 79 2.96 8.53 -13.66
N ARG A 80 2.18 8.44 -14.74
CA ARG A 80 0.74 8.16 -14.64
C ARG A 80 0.46 6.83 -13.95
N LYS A 81 1.16 5.76 -14.34
CA LYS A 81 1.00 4.43 -13.72
C LYS A 81 1.39 4.45 -12.24
N GLU A 82 2.50 5.10 -11.91
CA GLU A 82 2.94 5.26 -10.52
C GLU A 82 1.89 6.02 -9.70
N ASN A 83 1.42 7.17 -10.19
CA ASN A 83 0.39 7.98 -9.50
C ASN A 83 -0.92 7.21 -9.30
N GLN A 84 -1.28 6.33 -10.24
CA GLN A 84 -2.47 5.50 -10.13
C GLN A 84 -2.37 4.49 -8.97
N VAL A 85 -1.18 3.94 -8.74
CA VAL A 85 -0.91 3.04 -7.61
C VAL A 85 -0.86 3.82 -6.30
N TYR A 86 -0.14 4.95 -6.27
CA TYR A 86 -0.08 5.81 -5.09
C TYR A 86 -1.46 6.27 -4.65
N SER A 87 -2.28 6.77 -5.58
CA SER A 87 -3.64 7.23 -5.27
C SER A 87 -4.53 6.10 -4.76
N ALA A 88 -4.39 4.88 -5.29
CA ALA A 88 -5.16 3.73 -4.83
C ALA A 88 -4.73 3.27 -3.43
N GLU A 89 -3.42 3.20 -3.16
CA GLU A 89 -2.90 2.83 -1.84
C GLU A 89 -3.21 3.90 -0.78
N GLU A 90 -3.13 5.19 -1.13
CA GLU A 90 -3.51 6.28 -0.24
C GLU A 90 -5.00 6.22 0.12
N GLN A 91 -5.88 6.03 -0.86
CA GLN A 91 -7.31 5.86 -0.62
C GLN A 91 -7.61 4.63 0.25
N ARG A 92 -6.88 3.53 0.03
CA ARG A 92 -7.01 2.32 0.84
C ARG A 92 -6.57 2.57 2.28
N ALA A 93 -5.43 3.23 2.48
CA ALA A 93 -4.93 3.58 3.82
C ALA A 93 -5.92 4.49 4.56
N LEU A 94 -6.45 5.53 3.89
CA LEU A 94 -7.46 6.42 4.46
C LEU A 94 -8.77 5.71 4.82
N ALA A 95 -9.21 4.77 3.97
CA ALA A 95 -10.40 3.97 4.25
C ALA A 95 -10.22 3.10 5.49
N LEU A 96 -9.06 2.44 5.64
CA LEU A 96 -8.74 1.64 6.83
C LEU A 96 -8.75 2.49 8.11
N LEU A 97 -8.13 3.68 8.07
CA LEU A 97 -8.14 4.62 9.20
C LEU A 97 -9.57 5.06 9.56
N THR A 98 -10.38 5.40 8.56
CA THR A 98 -11.78 5.81 8.78
C THR A 98 -12.61 4.67 9.39
N MET A 99 -12.40 3.44 8.94
CA MET A 99 -13.07 2.27 9.50
C MET A 99 -12.65 2.03 10.95
N GLU A 100 -11.36 2.14 11.26
CA GLU A 100 -10.85 2.00 12.62
C GLU A 100 -11.40 3.09 13.56
N GLU A 101 -11.41 4.35 13.12
CA GLU A 101 -12.01 5.45 13.88
C GLU A 101 -13.50 5.22 14.16
N ASN A 102 -14.25 4.75 13.16
CA ASN A 102 -15.68 4.47 13.33
C ASN A 102 -15.90 3.31 14.30
N GLN A 103 -15.11 2.24 14.22
CA GLN A 103 -15.19 1.13 15.18
C GLN A 103 -14.90 1.59 16.61
N GLN A 104 -13.89 2.46 16.80
CA GLN A 104 -13.57 3.01 18.12
C GLN A 104 -14.72 3.89 18.66
N LYS A 105 -15.30 4.75 17.82
CA LYS A 105 -16.45 5.59 18.17
C LYS A 105 -17.67 4.74 18.53
N GLU A 106 -17.96 3.70 17.75
CA GLU A 106 -19.06 2.76 18.02
C GLU A 106 -18.85 1.99 19.33
N ALA A 107 -17.62 1.55 19.61
CA ALA A 107 -17.29 0.86 20.86
C ALA A 107 -17.47 1.77 22.09
N GLN A 108 -17.03 3.02 22.01
CA GLN A 108 -17.25 4.02 23.07
C GLN A 108 -18.74 4.27 23.27
N LEU A 109 -19.50 4.48 22.20
CA LEU A 109 -20.94 4.69 22.25
C LEU A 109 -21.69 3.50 22.88
N MET A 110 -21.28 2.27 22.56
CA MET A 110 -21.85 1.07 23.19
C MET A 110 -21.56 1.00 24.69
N GLU A 111 -20.37 1.42 25.13
CA GLU A 111 -20.02 1.42 26.55
C GLU A 111 -20.80 2.48 27.33
N ASP A 112 -20.89 3.70 26.80
CA ASP A 112 -21.70 4.78 27.38
C ASP A 112 -23.17 4.35 27.51
N PHE A 113 -23.71 3.68 26.49
CA PHE A 113 -25.07 3.14 26.53
C PHE A 113 -25.24 2.06 27.60
N ARG A 114 -24.28 1.15 27.77
CA ARG A 114 -24.31 0.15 28.85
C ARG A 114 -24.30 0.78 30.22
N ILE A 115 -23.51 1.83 30.44
CA ILE A 115 -23.45 2.57 31.71
C ILE A 115 -24.81 3.21 31.99
N MET A 116 -25.37 3.95 31.04
CA MET A 116 -26.67 4.62 31.19
C MET A 116 -27.80 3.62 31.50
N LEU A 117 -27.81 2.45 30.86
CA LEU A 117 -28.80 1.40 31.15
C LEU A 117 -28.63 0.79 32.55
N LYS A 118 -27.39 0.60 33.02
CA LYS A 118 -27.11 0.13 34.39
C LYS A 118 -27.57 1.15 35.42
N GLU A 119 -27.31 2.44 35.19
CA GLU A 119 -27.76 3.53 36.06
C GLU A 119 -29.29 3.62 36.11
N LYS A 120 -29.96 3.57 34.95
CA LYS A 120 -31.44 3.58 34.88
C LYS A 120 -32.06 2.38 35.61
N LYS A 121 -31.45 1.18 35.51
CA LYS A 121 -31.89 0.00 36.27
C LYS A 121 -31.72 0.21 37.78
N LYS A 122 -30.56 0.70 38.24
CA LYS A 122 -30.32 1.02 39.66
C LYS A 122 -31.34 2.03 40.19
N MET A 123 -31.61 3.12 39.47
CA MET A 123 -32.60 4.13 39.89
C MET A 123 -34.01 3.54 40.00
N ARG A 124 -34.40 2.68 39.07
CA ARG A 124 -35.71 2.01 39.11
C ARG A 124 -35.83 1.04 40.29
N ASP A 125 -34.77 0.30 40.61
CA ASP A 125 -34.78 -0.67 41.70
C ASP A 125 -34.70 0.00 43.09
N GLN A 126 -34.16 1.22 43.19
CA GLN A 126 -34.19 2.04 44.42
C GLN A 126 -35.53 2.75 44.67
N SER A 127 -36.38 2.87 43.65
CA SER A 127 -37.69 3.53 43.73
C SER A 127 -38.83 2.54 44.07
N LYS A 128 -38.51 1.28 44.37
CA LYS A 128 -39.42 0.23 44.82
C LYS A 128 -39.13 -0.14 46.27
#